data_AF-A0A6A4ZC67-F1
#
_entry.id   AF-A0A6A4ZC67-F1
#
_cell.length_a   1.000
_cell.length_b   1.000
_cell.length_c   1.000
_cell.angle_alpha   90.00
_cell.angle_beta   90.00
_cell.angle_gamma   90.00
#
_symmetry.space_group_name_H-M   'P 1'
#
loop_
_entity.id
_entity.type
_entity.pdbx_description
1 polymer ?
#
loop_
_entity_poly.entity_id
_entity_poly.type
_entity_poly.pdbx_seq_one_letter_code
_entity_poly.pdbx_strand_id
1 'polypeptide(L)'
;MKQLEAAAGDLSRDAVVPAKAVLKITSMTDAFRVELADHRPAVVKQTCGLLGALAWACGSSFTCIVEALLVPILLMATKKKQTKVIATAARHCLDCMAKASRFAIVILEKTYHHAKQGATATTSTTRSIDTDDALRMMCLSLAELVLRHGDVDNVMSREVYIPLRRLILKTLRDHNVAVQTHGRMALCLLCEYGYGGNYLEHSWQP
;
A
#
# COMPACT_ATOMS: atom_id res chain seq x y z
N MET A 1 24.68 1.90 -1.27
CA MET A 1 23.27 2.30 -1.52
C MET A 1 23.12 3.39 -2.57
N LYS A 2 23.78 4.55 -2.49
CA LYS A 2 23.63 5.63 -3.50
C LYS A 2 23.81 5.20 -4.97
N GLN A 3 24.78 4.31 -5.24
CA GLN A 3 24.99 3.78 -6.59
C GLN A 3 23.88 2.82 -7.06
N LEU A 4 23.22 2.13 -6.13
CA LEU A 4 22.06 1.26 -6.42
C LEU A 4 20.79 2.08 -6.66
N GLU A 5 20.60 3.18 -5.93
CA GLU A 5 19.48 4.10 -6.16
C GLU A 5 19.63 4.84 -7.50
N ALA A 6 20.84 5.29 -7.84
CA ALA A 6 21.13 5.87 -9.15
C ALA A 6 20.88 4.85 -10.29
N ALA A 7 21.38 3.62 -10.14
CA ALA A 7 21.15 2.56 -11.11
C ALA A 7 19.67 2.14 -11.24
N ALA A 8 18.89 2.23 -10.16
CA ALA A 8 17.45 1.99 -10.19
C ALA A 8 16.67 3.16 -10.82
N GLY A 9 17.15 4.40 -10.67
CA GLY A 9 16.59 5.59 -11.29
C GLY A 9 16.91 5.74 -12.78
N ASP A 10 18.05 5.21 -13.22
CA ASP A 10 18.50 5.22 -14.63
C ASP A 10 17.86 4.10 -15.48
N LEU A 11 17.12 3.17 -14.87
CA LEU A 11 16.29 2.22 -15.60
C LEU A 11 15.15 3.01 -16.25
N SER A 12 15.21 3.16 -17.58
CA SER A 12 14.13 3.73 -18.39
C SER A 12 12.80 3.10 -17.96
N ARG A 13 11.79 3.93 -17.71
CA ARG A 13 10.45 3.50 -17.29
C ARG A 13 9.78 2.53 -18.29
N ASP A 14 10.29 2.47 -19.51
CA ASP A 14 9.82 1.60 -20.59
C ASP A 14 10.69 0.34 -20.81
N ALA A 15 11.82 0.22 -20.12
CA ALA A 15 12.69 -0.95 -20.24
C ALA A 15 12.12 -2.09 -19.37
N VAL A 16 11.67 -3.16 -20.02
CA VAL A 16 11.25 -4.38 -19.33
C VAL A 16 12.42 -4.92 -18.50
N VAL A 17 12.32 -4.83 -17.17
CA VAL A 17 13.34 -5.37 -16.28
C VAL A 17 13.43 -6.89 -16.48
N PRO A 18 14.62 -7.44 -16.77
CA PRO A 18 14.77 -8.86 -17.03
C PRO A 18 14.27 -9.70 -15.84
N ALA A 19 13.56 -10.80 -16.11
CA ALA A 19 13.02 -11.68 -15.06
C ALA A 19 14.10 -12.18 -14.07
N LYS A 20 15.34 -12.40 -14.55
CA LYS A 20 16.49 -12.76 -13.72
C LYS A 20 16.86 -11.68 -12.69
N ALA A 21 16.72 -10.40 -13.06
CA ALA A 21 16.94 -9.29 -12.15
C ALA A 21 15.83 -9.22 -11.10
N VAL A 22 14.56 -9.38 -11.50
CA VAL A 22 13.42 -9.45 -10.56
C VAL A 22 13.61 -10.57 -9.55
N LEU A 23 13.97 -11.78 -9.98
CA LEU A 23 14.25 -12.92 -9.07
C LEU A 23 15.35 -12.59 -8.05
N LYS A 24 16.41 -11.91 -8.49
CA LYS A 24 17.49 -11.50 -7.59
C LYS A 24 17.03 -10.44 -6.60
N ILE A 25 16.22 -9.48 -7.02
CA ILE A 25 15.63 -8.49 -6.10
C ILE A 25 14.70 -9.18 -5.09
N THR A 26 13.85 -10.11 -5.54
CA THR A 26 12.98 -10.90 -4.66
C THR A 26 13.79 -11.69 -3.64
N SER A 27 14.95 -12.25 -4.01
CA SER A 27 15.83 -12.95 -3.07
C SER A 27 16.41 -12.05 -1.96
N MET A 28 16.39 -10.72 -2.15
CA MET A 28 16.85 -9.74 -1.16
C MET A 28 15.75 -9.27 -0.21
N THR A 29 14.52 -9.80 -0.32
CA THR A 29 13.38 -9.36 0.50
C THR A 29 13.65 -9.41 1.99
N ASP A 30 14.32 -10.46 2.48
CA ASP A 30 14.64 -10.57 3.91
C ASP A 30 15.71 -9.58 4.34
N ALA A 31 16.68 -9.26 3.47
CA ALA A 31 17.63 -8.18 3.73
C ALA A 31 16.91 -6.83 3.84
N PHE A 32 15.95 -6.54 2.95
CA PHE A 32 15.13 -5.33 3.07
C PHE A 32 14.35 -5.29 4.39
N ARG A 33 13.81 -6.42 4.86
CA ARG A 33 13.13 -6.48 6.17
C ARG A 33 14.07 -6.11 7.32
N VAL A 34 15.30 -6.63 7.30
CA VAL A 34 16.31 -6.32 8.32
C VAL A 34 16.66 -4.83 8.30
N GLU A 35 16.94 -4.27 7.13
CA GLU A 35 17.29 -2.85 6.98
C GLU A 35 16.13 -1.92 7.34
N LEU A 36 14.89 -2.31 7.06
CA LEU A 36 13.68 -1.57 7.49
C LEU A 36 13.48 -1.61 9.02
N ALA A 37 14.02 -2.62 9.71
CA ALA A 37 13.99 -2.70 11.17
C ALA A 37 15.11 -1.90 11.85
N ASP A 38 16.05 -1.31 11.09
CA ASP A 38 17.15 -0.52 11.64
C ASP A 38 16.65 0.73 12.39
N HIS A 39 17.33 1.08 13.47
CA HIS A 39 16.97 2.24 14.30
C HIS A 39 17.48 3.57 13.72
N ARG A 40 18.45 3.54 12.82
CA ARG A 40 19.07 4.72 12.21
C ARG A 40 18.18 5.24 11.07
N PRO A 41 17.66 6.48 11.17
CA PRO A 41 16.77 7.04 10.15
C PRO A 41 17.36 7.08 8.74
N ALA A 42 18.69 7.22 8.61
CA ALA A 42 19.36 7.26 7.33
C ALA A 42 19.26 5.93 6.56
N VAL A 43 19.40 4.80 7.28
CA VAL A 43 19.32 3.46 6.70
C VAL A 43 17.90 3.21 6.19
N VAL A 44 16.92 3.38 7.05
CA VAL A 44 15.51 3.19 6.70
C VAL A 44 15.07 4.11 5.56
N LYS A 45 15.51 5.37 5.57
CA LYS A 45 15.21 6.32 4.47
C LYS A 45 15.75 5.84 3.13
N GLN A 46 17.01 5.38 3.09
CA GLN A 46 17.62 4.86 1.86
C GLN A 46 16.95 3.57 1.41
N THR A 47 16.66 2.65 2.32
CA THR A 47 15.94 1.41 1.98
C THR A 47 14.55 1.70 1.42
N CYS A 48 13.80 2.62 2.02
CA CYS A 48 12.52 3.09 1.49
C CYS A 48 12.65 3.76 0.11
N GLY A 49 13.69 4.58 -0.09
CA GLY A 49 13.97 5.23 -1.38
C GLY A 49 14.27 4.21 -2.49
N LEU A 50 15.15 3.24 -2.19
CA LEU A 50 15.49 2.15 -3.10
C LEU A 50 14.27 1.28 -3.43
N LEU A 51 13.47 0.90 -2.43
CA LEU A 51 12.25 0.13 -2.66
C LEU A 51 11.23 0.88 -3.53
N GLY A 52 11.10 2.20 -3.34
CA GLY A 52 10.28 3.04 -4.20
C GLY A 52 10.79 3.08 -5.65
N ALA A 53 12.11 3.23 -5.85
CA ALA A 53 12.71 3.22 -7.18
C ALA A 53 12.55 1.86 -7.87
N LEU A 54 12.76 0.77 -7.13
CA LEU A 54 12.56 -0.60 -7.64
C LEU A 54 11.09 -0.88 -7.98
N ALA A 55 10.14 -0.34 -7.23
CA ALA A 55 8.73 -0.45 -7.57
C ALA A 55 8.43 0.19 -8.94
N TRP A 56 8.99 1.37 -9.22
CA TRP A 56 8.87 2.02 -10.53
C TRP A 56 9.58 1.28 -11.65
N ALA A 57 10.78 0.75 -11.38
CA ALA A 57 11.54 0.01 -12.38
C ALA A 57 10.91 -1.35 -12.71
N CYS A 58 10.46 -2.10 -11.70
CA CYS A 58 9.92 -3.46 -11.88
C CYS A 58 8.42 -3.49 -12.19
N GLY A 59 7.70 -2.40 -11.94
CA GLY A 59 6.26 -2.30 -12.18
C GLY A 59 5.47 -3.42 -11.50
N SER A 60 4.59 -4.08 -12.26
CA SER A 60 3.79 -5.22 -11.79
C SER A 60 4.62 -6.41 -11.30
N SER A 61 5.86 -6.58 -11.76
CA SER A 61 6.74 -7.68 -11.33
C SER A 61 7.25 -7.50 -9.89
N PHE A 62 7.04 -6.32 -9.29
CA PHE A 62 7.44 -6.02 -7.91
C PHE A 62 6.44 -6.54 -6.85
N THR A 63 5.30 -7.11 -7.28
CA THR A 63 4.18 -7.50 -6.42
C THR A 63 4.57 -8.37 -5.23
N CYS A 64 5.37 -9.42 -5.41
CA CYS A 64 5.75 -10.32 -4.32
C CYS A 64 6.53 -9.59 -3.21
N ILE A 65 7.33 -8.58 -3.57
CA ILE A 65 8.09 -7.78 -2.60
C ILE A 65 7.14 -6.83 -1.87
N VAL A 66 6.17 -6.23 -2.58
CA VAL A 66 5.13 -5.43 -1.96
C VAL A 66 4.34 -6.25 -0.95
N GLU A 67 3.89 -7.46 -1.31
CA GLU A 67 3.17 -8.35 -0.40
C GLU A 67 3.99 -8.66 0.86
N ALA A 68 5.29 -8.91 0.70
CA ALA A 68 6.18 -9.27 1.78
C ALA A 68 6.54 -8.11 2.73
N LEU A 69 6.50 -6.86 2.24
CA LEU A 69 6.97 -5.67 2.95
C LEU A 69 5.87 -4.66 3.31
N LEU A 70 4.67 -4.81 2.75
CA LEU A 70 3.56 -3.86 2.94
C LEU A 70 3.25 -3.61 4.43
N VAL A 71 3.03 -4.68 5.20
CA VAL A 71 2.67 -4.54 6.62
C VAL A 71 3.81 -3.93 7.46
N PRO A 72 5.07 -4.40 7.37
CA PRO A 72 6.19 -3.74 8.05
C PRO A 72 6.30 -2.23 7.76
N ILE A 73 6.19 -1.83 6.49
CA ILE A 73 6.33 -0.41 6.10
C ILE A 73 5.10 0.40 6.57
N LEU A 74 3.90 -0.19 6.51
CA LEU A 74 2.68 0.42 7.06
C LEU A 74 2.79 0.73 8.54
N LEU A 75 3.22 -0.27 9.34
CA LEU A 75 3.38 -0.09 10.79
C LEU A 75 4.42 0.98 11.11
N MET A 76 5.48 1.06 10.32
CA MET A 76 6.49 2.09 10.45
C MET A 76 5.95 3.48 10.12
N ALA A 77 5.13 3.61 9.08
CA ALA A 77 4.53 4.88 8.66
C ALA A 77 3.54 5.48 9.69
N THR A 78 2.97 4.65 10.56
CA THR A 78 1.86 5.00 11.46
C THR A 78 2.20 4.88 12.96
N LYS A 79 3.39 4.38 13.31
CA LYS A 79 3.83 4.23 14.71
C LYS A 79 3.94 5.57 15.43
N LYS A 80 3.23 5.71 16.57
CA LYS A 80 3.11 6.96 17.37
C LYS A 80 4.43 7.62 17.78
N LYS A 81 5.46 6.83 18.12
CA LYS A 81 6.79 7.33 18.52
C LYS A 81 7.85 7.23 17.41
N GLN A 82 7.43 7.10 16.16
CA GLN A 82 8.37 7.03 15.04
C GLN A 82 8.96 8.42 14.73
N THR A 83 10.23 8.46 14.34
CA THR A 83 10.84 9.72 13.89
C THR A 83 10.15 10.21 12.61
N LYS A 84 9.97 11.52 12.47
CA LYS A 84 9.32 12.14 11.30
C LYS A 84 10.00 11.72 9.99
N VAL A 85 11.33 11.60 9.99
CA VAL A 85 12.11 11.16 8.82
C VAL A 85 11.72 9.76 8.38
N ILE A 86 11.66 8.80 9.32
CA ILE A 86 11.30 7.43 9.00
C ILE A 86 9.84 7.33 8.56
N ALA A 87 8.91 7.95 9.29
CA ALA A 87 7.49 7.91 8.94
C ALA A 87 7.23 8.50 7.55
N THR A 88 7.89 9.61 7.21
CA THR A 88 7.75 10.24 5.88
C THR A 88 8.35 9.38 4.78
N ALA A 89 9.53 8.78 5.00
CA ALA A 89 10.14 7.88 4.03
C ALA A 89 9.29 6.63 3.78
N ALA A 90 8.73 6.03 4.83
CA ALA A 90 7.83 4.88 4.71
C ALA A 90 6.56 5.23 3.93
N ARG A 91 5.94 6.38 4.19
CA ARG A 91 4.77 6.86 3.43
C ARG A 91 5.09 7.06 1.95
N HIS A 92 6.22 7.68 1.65
CA HIS A 92 6.64 7.88 0.26
C HIS A 92 6.92 6.54 -0.45
N CYS A 93 7.53 5.58 0.24
CA CYS A 93 7.75 4.23 -0.29
C CYS A 93 6.41 3.54 -0.62
N LEU A 94 5.44 3.59 0.30
CA LEU A 94 4.10 3.03 0.08
C LEU A 94 3.38 3.72 -1.09
N ASP A 95 3.50 5.04 -1.22
CA ASP A 95 2.94 5.81 -2.34
C ASP A 95 3.53 5.34 -3.69
N CYS A 96 4.86 5.20 -3.78
CA CYS A 96 5.52 4.66 -4.96
C CYS A 96 5.05 3.23 -5.28
N MET A 97 4.99 2.34 -4.28
CA MET A 97 4.52 0.97 -4.47
C MET A 97 3.06 0.93 -4.95
N ALA A 98 2.18 1.73 -4.36
CA ALA A 98 0.76 1.78 -4.73
C ALA A 98 0.53 2.28 -6.16
N LYS A 99 1.36 3.23 -6.62
CA LYS A 99 1.26 3.80 -7.97
C LYS A 99 1.90 2.92 -9.05
N ALA A 100 2.99 2.23 -8.73
CA ALA A 100 3.82 1.58 -9.74
C ALA A 100 3.58 0.07 -9.88
N SER A 101 3.09 -0.61 -8.84
CA SER A 101 2.98 -2.07 -8.81
C SER A 101 1.53 -2.55 -8.75
N ARG A 102 1.30 -3.85 -8.97
CA ARG A 102 0.00 -4.45 -8.62
C ARG A 102 -0.06 -4.56 -7.10
N PHE A 103 -0.76 -3.62 -6.49
CA PHE A 103 -0.74 -3.47 -5.04
C PHE A 103 -1.54 -4.57 -4.34
N ALA A 104 -1.04 -5.03 -3.19
CA ALA A 104 -1.60 -6.16 -2.44
C ALA A 104 -2.87 -5.79 -1.65
N ILE A 105 -3.97 -5.49 -2.35
CA ILE A 105 -5.24 -5.01 -1.75
C ILE A 105 -5.82 -5.99 -0.71
N VAL A 106 -5.68 -7.30 -0.91
CA VAL A 106 -6.13 -8.31 0.08
C VAL A 106 -5.40 -8.14 1.42
N ILE A 107 -4.09 -7.86 1.40
CA ILE A 107 -3.31 -7.65 2.61
C ILE A 107 -3.70 -6.32 3.26
N LEU A 108 -3.96 -5.29 2.45
CA LEU A 108 -4.43 -3.99 2.91
C LEU A 108 -5.79 -4.09 3.62
N GLU A 109 -6.75 -4.81 3.04
CA GLU A 109 -8.07 -5.09 3.62
C GLU A 109 -7.94 -5.78 4.99
N LYS A 110 -7.14 -6.85 5.05
CA LYS A 110 -6.89 -7.59 6.30
C LYS A 110 -6.27 -6.69 7.37
N THR A 111 -5.29 -5.87 6.99
CA THR A 111 -4.61 -4.94 7.90
C THR A 111 -5.58 -3.90 8.46
N TYR A 112 -6.44 -3.32 7.61
CA TYR A 112 -7.49 -2.41 8.05
C TYR A 112 -8.47 -3.09 9.03
N HIS A 113 -8.87 -4.34 8.77
CA HIS A 113 -9.76 -5.09 9.66
C HIS A 113 -9.14 -5.36 11.02
N HIS A 114 -7.87 -5.76 11.08
CA HIS A 114 -7.16 -5.94 12.35
C HIS A 114 -7.10 -4.65 13.16
N ALA A 115 -6.80 -3.52 12.51
CA ALA A 115 -6.81 -2.21 13.16
C ALA A 115 -8.20 -1.80 13.66
N LYS A 116 -9.27 -2.13 12.92
CA LYS A 116 -10.65 -1.84 13.33
C LYS A 116 -11.08 -2.69 14.53
N GLN A 117 -10.70 -3.98 14.55
CA GLN A 117 -11.01 -4.89 15.66
C GLN A 117 -10.28 -4.48 16.95
N GLY A 118 -9.00 -4.07 16.84
CA GLY A 118 -8.22 -3.53 17.96
C GLY A 118 -8.85 -2.29 18.59
N ALA A 119 -9.37 -1.37 17.76
CA ALA A 119 -10.08 -0.18 18.25
C ALA A 119 -11.42 -0.50 18.95
N THR A 120 -12.08 -1.62 18.61
CA THR A 120 -13.36 -2.04 19.23
C THR A 120 -13.18 -2.92 20.47
N ALA A 121 -12.00 -3.51 20.68
CA ALA A 121 -11.72 -4.38 21.81
C ALA A 121 -11.02 -3.59 22.93
N THR A 122 -11.77 -3.26 23.98
CA THR A 122 -11.31 -2.52 25.17
C THR A 122 -10.36 -3.29 26.09
N THR A 123 -9.58 -4.25 25.58
CA THR A 123 -8.75 -5.16 26.38
C THR A 123 -7.27 -5.16 25.96
N SER A 124 -6.48 -4.43 26.75
CA SER A 124 -5.11 -4.77 27.18
C SER A 124 -4.15 -5.36 26.15
N THR A 125 -3.97 -4.72 25.00
CA THR A 125 -2.77 -4.93 24.18
C THR A 125 -2.17 -3.57 23.83
N THR A 126 -0.85 -3.45 23.91
CA THR A 126 -0.02 -2.24 23.99
C THR A 126 -0.06 -1.28 22.77
N ARG A 127 -1.04 -1.40 21.87
CA ARG A 127 -1.28 -0.45 20.76
C ARG A 127 -2.35 0.56 21.16
N SER A 128 -2.02 1.84 21.06
CA SER A 128 -2.98 2.92 21.35
C SER A 128 -4.03 3.02 20.25
N ILE A 129 -5.27 3.37 20.61
CA ILE A 129 -6.38 3.65 19.69
C ILE A 129 -5.94 4.62 18.56
N ASP A 130 -5.18 5.66 18.90
CA ASP A 130 -4.62 6.61 17.91
C ASP A 130 -3.76 5.95 16.80
N THR A 131 -3.04 4.88 17.14
CA THR A 131 -2.17 4.16 16.19
C THR A 131 -3.01 3.32 15.23
N ASP A 132 -4.10 2.74 15.73
CA ASP A 132 -5.03 1.96 14.92
C ASP A 132 -5.83 2.89 13.99
N ASP A 133 -6.21 4.09 14.44
CA ASP A 133 -6.83 5.12 13.60
C ASP A 133 -5.90 5.57 12.47
N ALA A 134 -4.63 5.86 12.79
CA ALA A 134 -3.63 6.22 11.79
C ALA A 134 -3.38 5.08 10.78
N LEU A 135 -3.41 3.83 11.23
CA LEU A 135 -3.28 2.65 10.37
C LEU A 135 -4.49 2.48 9.45
N ARG A 136 -5.72 2.67 9.98
CA ARG A 136 -6.94 2.63 9.17
C ARG A 136 -6.96 3.72 8.10
N MET A 137 -6.59 4.95 8.47
CA MET A 137 -6.47 6.06 7.53
C MET A 137 -5.43 5.79 6.45
N MET A 138 -4.24 5.30 6.82
CA MET A 138 -3.19 4.98 5.84
C MET A 138 -3.60 3.86 4.88
N CYS A 139 -4.29 2.83 5.36
CA CYS A 139 -4.80 1.77 4.49
C CYS A 139 -5.75 2.34 3.43
N LEU A 140 -6.59 3.29 3.83
CA LEU A 140 -7.55 3.91 2.93
C LEU A 140 -6.89 4.91 1.96
N SER A 141 -5.91 5.70 2.42
CA SER A 141 -5.10 6.54 1.53
C SER A 141 -4.43 5.72 0.42
N LEU A 142 -3.94 4.51 0.72
CA LEU A 142 -3.34 3.63 -0.27
C LEU A 142 -4.39 3.03 -1.23
N ALA A 143 -5.57 2.67 -0.73
CA ALA A 143 -6.66 2.22 -1.58
C ALA A 143 -7.10 3.32 -2.57
N GLU A 144 -7.19 4.58 -2.10
CA GLU A 144 -7.46 5.73 -2.97
C GLU A 144 -6.36 5.94 -4.02
N LEU A 145 -5.08 5.75 -3.67
CA LEU A 145 -3.98 5.85 -4.62
C LEU A 145 -4.08 4.78 -5.71
N VAL A 146 -4.39 3.54 -5.33
CA VAL A 146 -4.63 2.45 -6.29
C VAL A 146 -5.80 2.79 -7.20
N LEU A 147 -6.87 3.39 -6.67
CA LEU A 147 -8.02 3.86 -7.47
C LEU A 147 -7.74 5.10 -8.34
N ARG A 148 -6.71 5.89 -8.05
CA ARG A 148 -6.37 7.06 -8.88
C ARG A 148 -5.40 6.73 -10.01
N HIS A 149 -4.59 5.69 -9.82
CA HIS A 149 -3.44 5.39 -10.68
C HIS A 149 -3.47 3.97 -11.27
N GLY A 150 -4.33 3.10 -10.75
CA GLY A 150 -4.44 1.73 -11.19
C GLY A 150 -5.12 1.63 -12.56
N ASP A 151 -4.57 0.76 -13.40
CA ASP A 151 -5.18 0.38 -14.67
C ASP A 151 -6.57 -0.27 -14.46
N VAL A 152 -7.49 0.01 -15.37
CA VAL A 152 -8.90 -0.43 -15.29
C VAL A 152 -9.01 -1.95 -15.22
N ASP A 153 -8.28 -2.67 -16.08
CA ASP A 153 -8.35 -4.14 -16.13
C ASP A 153 -7.83 -4.76 -14.83
N ASN A 154 -6.78 -4.17 -14.25
CA ASN A 154 -6.24 -4.63 -12.98
C ASN A 154 -7.18 -4.31 -11.80
N VAL A 155 -7.72 -3.10 -11.71
CA VAL A 155 -8.61 -2.68 -10.61
C VAL A 155 -9.93 -3.45 -10.65
N MET A 156 -10.48 -3.67 -11.85
CA MET A 156 -11.74 -4.39 -12.05
C MET A 156 -11.57 -5.91 -12.02
N SER A 157 -10.33 -6.42 -12.01
CA SER A 157 -10.09 -7.85 -11.79
C SER A 157 -10.71 -8.31 -10.47
N ARG A 158 -11.29 -9.52 -10.48
CA ARG A 158 -12.01 -10.06 -9.31
C ARG A 158 -11.17 -10.08 -8.03
N GLU A 159 -9.87 -10.33 -8.19
CA GLU A 159 -8.90 -10.42 -7.10
C GLU A 159 -8.63 -9.07 -6.42
N VAL A 160 -8.82 -7.96 -7.14
CA VAL A 160 -8.62 -6.60 -6.62
C VAL A 160 -9.96 -5.96 -6.27
N TYR A 161 -10.94 -5.99 -7.17
CA TYR A 161 -12.24 -5.33 -7.01
C TYR A 161 -12.99 -5.80 -5.76
N ILE A 162 -13.08 -7.12 -5.54
CA ILE A 162 -13.85 -7.67 -4.41
C ILE A 162 -13.30 -7.20 -3.06
N PRO A 163 -12.00 -7.40 -2.73
CA PRO A 163 -11.46 -6.91 -1.46
C PRO A 163 -11.48 -5.37 -1.37
N LEU A 164 -11.31 -4.65 -2.47
CA LEU A 164 -11.42 -3.18 -2.49
C LEU A 164 -12.83 -2.71 -2.13
N ARG A 165 -13.86 -3.30 -2.73
CA ARG A 165 -15.27 -3.05 -2.42
C ARG A 165 -15.57 -3.33 -0.94
N ARG A 166 -15.14 -4.48 -0.41
CA ARG A 166 -15.36 -4.83 1.01
C ARG A 166 -14.67 -3.86 1.96
N LEU A 167 -13.44 -3.47 1.66
CA LEU A 167 -12.69 -2.46 2.42
C LEU A 167 -13.47 -1.14 2.47
N ILE A 168 -13.86 -0.61 1.30
CA ILE A 168 -14.60 0.67 1.18
C ILE A 168 -15.94 0.62 1.90
N LEU A 169 -16.75 -0.42 1.69
CA LEU A 169 -18.05 -0.51 2.38
C LEU A 169 -17.91 -0.53 3.90
N LYS A 170 -16.81 -1.09 4.41
CA LYS A 170 -16.55 -1.15 5.86
C LYS A 170 -16.05 0.18 6.42
N THR A 171 -15.43 1.04 5.62
CA THR A 171 -14.98 2.39 6.04
C THR A 171 -16.14 3.37 6.11
N LEU A 172 -17.19 3.19 5.29
CA LEU A 172 -18.43 3.98 5.38
C LEU A 172 -19.15 3.81 6.74
N ARG A 173 -18.88 2.71 7.44
CA ARG A 173 -19.38 2.40 8.79
C ARG A 173 -18.25 2.45 9.83
N ASP A 174 -17.20 3.22 9.60
CA ASP A 174 -16.18 3.48 10.63
C ASP A 174 -16.74 4.46 11.68
N HIS A 175 -16.23 4.41 12.91
CA HIS A 175 -16.64 5.37 13.95
C HIS A 175 -15.89 6.71 13.78
N ASN A 176 -14.74 6.70 13.13
CA ASN A 176 -13.96 7.89 12.85
C ASN A 176 -14.48 8.59 11.57
N VAL A 177 -14.94 9.84 11.71
CA VAL A 177 -15.51 10.64 10.61
C VAL A 177 -14.50 10.91 9.49
N ALA A 178 -13.21 11.01 9.81
CA ALA A 178 -12.18 11.17 8.79
C ALA A 178 -12.08 9.90 7.91
N VAL A 179 -12.13 8.72 8.54
CA VAL A 179 -12.13 7.43 7.82
C VAL A 179 -13.38 7.30 6.95
N GLN A 180 -14.55 7.72 7.44
CA GLN A 180 -15.78 7.74 6.63
C GLN A 180 -15.66 8.67 5.41
N THR A 181 -15.08 9.86 5.60
CA THR A 181 -14.92 10.87 4.54
C THR A 181 -14.05 10.33 3.41
N HIS A 182 -12.90 9.75 3.75
CA HIS A 182 -12.04 9.05 2.80
C HIS A 182 -12.75 7.84 2.19
N GLY A 183 -13.61 7.14 2.94
CA GLY A 183 -14.37 6.00 2.46
C GLY A 183 -15.35 6.39 1.35
N ARG A 184 -16.00 7.55 1.49
CA ARG A 184 -16.88 8.12 0.46
C ARG A 184 -16.08 8.52 -0.78
N MET A 185 -14.90 9.12 -0.62
CA MET A 185 -14.02 9.47 -1.74
C MET A 185 -13.58 8.22 -2.52
N ALA A 186 -13.13 7.18 -1.81
CA ALA A 186 -12.76 5.91 -2.42
C ALA A 186 -13.96 5.24 -3.14
N LEU A 187 -15.17 5.34 -2.58
CA LEU A 187 -16.38 4.87 -3.26
C LEU A 187 -16.63 5.63 -4.57
N CYS A 188 -16.52 6.96 -4.57
CA CYS A 188 -16.68 7.77 -5.78
C CYS A 188 -15.68 7.34 -6.86
N LEU A 189 -14.40 7.21 -6.51
CA LEU A 189 -13.37 6.75 -7.45
C LEU A 189 -13.66 5.35 -7.98
N LEU A 190 -14.09 4.41 -7.12
CA LEU A 190 -14.46 3.05 -7.56
C LEU A 190 -15.63 3.06 -8.55
N CYS A 191 -16.62 3.94 -8.34
CA CYS A 191 -17.75 4.07 -9.26
C CYS A 191 -17.31 4.59 -10.64
N GLU A 192 -16.31 5.47 -10.72
CA GLU A 192 -15.78 5.98 -12.01
C GLU A 192 -15.25 4.86 -12.92
N TYR A 193 -14.65 3.81 -12.36
CA TYR A 193 -14.24 2.62 -13.12
C TYR A 193 -15.42 1.88 -13.76
N GLY A 194 -16.60 1.90 -13.12
CA GLY A 194 -17.81 1.31 -13.66
C GLY A 194 -18.41 2.12 -14.81
N TYR A 195 -18.34 3.46 -14.76
CA TYR A 195 -18.90 4.32 -15.81
C TYR A 195 -17.97 4.46 -17.03
N GLY A 196 -16.66 4.31 -16.87
CA GLY A 196 -15.67 4.45 -17.95
C GLY A 196 -15.52 3.24 -18.88
N GLY A 197 -16.04 2.08 -18.49
CA GLY A 197 -16.12 0.88 -19.33
C GLY A 197 -17.55 0.35 -19.32
N ASN A 198 -18.09 -0.07 -20.47
CA ASN A 198 -19.43 -0.67 -20.61
C ASN A 198 -19.58 -2.02 -19.86
N TYR A 199 -19.39 -2.04 -18.53
CA TYR A 199 -19.41 -3.23 -17.66
C TYR A 199 -20.46 -3.13 -16.54
N LEU A 200 -21.25 -2.06 -16.50
CA LEU A 200 -22.27 -1.83 -15.45
C LEU A 200 -23.60 -2.55 -15.66
N GLU A 201 -23.85 -3.23 -16.78
CA GLU A 201 -25.16 -3.87 -16.98
C GLU A 201 -25.36 -5.20 -16.23
N HIS A 202 -24.31 -5.84 -15.69
CA HIS A 202 -24.44 -7.21 -15.15
C HIS A 202 -23.93 -7.45 -13.73
N SER A 203 -23.37 -6.47 -13.03
CA SER A 203 -22.71 -6.70 -11.72
C SER A 203 -23.34 -5.98 -10.52
N TRP A 204 -24.38 -5.17 -10.73
CA TRP A 204 -25.12 -4.47 -9.67
C TRP A 204 -26.55 -4.99 -9.51
N GLN A 205 -26.71 -6.30 -9.30
CA GLN A 205 -27.92 -6.80 -8.67
C GLN A 205 -27.67 -7.02 -7.16
N PRO A 206 -28.61 -6.59 -6.30
CA PRO A 206 -28.48 -6.62 -4.84
C PRO A 206 -28.32 -8.03 -4.26
#